data_AF-A0A2S4PYI7-F1
#
_entry.id   AF-A0A2S4PYI7-F1
#
_cell.length_a   1.000
_cell.length_b   1.000
_cell.length_c   1.000
_cell.angle_alpha   90.00
_cell.angle_beta   90.00
_cell.angle_gamma   90.00
#
_symmetry.space_group_name_H-M   'P 1'
#
loop_
_entity.id
_entity.type
_entity.pdbx_description
1 polymer ?
#
loop_
_entity_poly.entity_id
_entity_poly.type
_entity_poly.pdbx_seq_one_letter_code
_entity_poly.pdbx_strand_id
1 'polypeptide(L)'
;MIKVEANGDGFDISIPEVPLTEERKPFFQKEGYEKLNQAGTARANEAASFEAPRGTVKGNYAYRHRHQTVLQQHVAFFDHDSDGLIWPLDTFHGFRSLGYSLAFSLLSMFLIHFNFSYPTVPGFLPDPFFRIYVARIHRDKHGSDSGSFDPEGRFEPQQFEDIFAKYASGDKQGITLVEIFRFINGRRVVLDIFGLLAVIFEWLATYILLWPEDGRMKKEDIRGVYDGSLFYEISARRRKTK
;
A
#
# COMPACT_ATOMS: atom_id res chain seq x y z
N MET A 1 20.84 17.86 14.09
CA MET A 1 19.40 18.17 14.04
C MET A 1 19.09 18.54 12.59
N ILE A 2 18.75 17.55 11.77
CA ILE A 2 18.39 17.80 10.37
C ILE A 2 16.96 18.32 10.39
N LYS A 3 16.78 19.60 10.08
CA LYS A 3 15.46 20.18 9.84
C LYS A 3 14.90 19.48 8.61
N VAL A 4 13.96 18.57 8.81
CA VAL A 4 13.02 18.20 7.75
C VAL A 4 12.20 19.46 7.54
N GLU A 5 12.50 20.21 6.48
CA GLU A 5 11.67 21.31 6.06
C GLU A 5 10.32 20.71 5.68
N ALA A 6 9.33 20.86 6.56
CA ALA A 6 7.94 20.71 6.19
C ALA A 6 7.69 21.76 5.09
N ASN A 7 7.73 21.33 3.84
CA ASN A 7 7.40 22.18 2.71
C ASN A 7 5.98 22.71 2.92
N GLY A 8 5.77 23.99 2.65
CA GLY A 8 4.60 24.80 3.05
C GLY A 8 3.20 24.29 2.72
N ASP A 9 3.04 23.14 2.07
CA ASP A 9 1.74 22.60 1.64
C ASP A 9 1.15 21.55 2.62
N GLY A 10 1.74 21.43 3.81
CA GLY A 10 1.21 20.61 4.90
C GLY A 10 1.44 19.10 4.77
N PHE A 11 2.04 18.59 3.69
CA PHE A 11 2.38 17.17 3.50
C PHE A 11 3.75 16.94 2.84
N ASP A 12 4.32 15.75 3.04
CA ASP A 12 5.62 15.37 2.48
C ASP A 12 5.47 14.77 1.08
N ILE A 13 6.30 15.20 0.13
CA ILE A 13 6.40 14.65 -1.23
C ILE A 13 7.69 13.85 -1.47
N SER A 14 8.61 13.87 -0.49
CA SER A 14 9.86 13.14 -0.52
C SER A 14 10.33 12.84 0.91
N ILE A 15 11.22 11.88 1.07
CA ILE A 15 11.72 11.37 2.35
C ILE A 15 13.24 11.29 2.24
N PRO A 16 14.02 12.02 3.05
CA PRO A 16 15.49 11.99 3.01
C PRO A 16 16.09 10.59 3.18
N GLU A 17 15.46 9.74 4.00
CA GLU A 17 15.86 8.35 4.25
C GLU A 17 15.59 7.42 3.05
N VAL A 18 14.82 7.87 2.06
CA VAL A 18 14.51 7.13 0.83
C VAL A 18 14.98 7.96 -0.38
N PRO A 19 16.29 7.93 -0.74
CA PRO A 19 16.91 8.86 -1.68
C PRO A 19 16.20 8.97 -3.03
N LEU A 20 15.66 7.86 -3.55
CA LEU A 20 14.91 7.85 -4.81
C LEU A 20 13.76 8.86 -4.82
N THR A 21 13.13 9.08 -3.67
CA THR A 21 12.02 10.03 -3.55
C THR A 21 12.46 11.49 -3.60
N GLU A 22 13.72 11.79 -3.26
CA GLU A 22 14.32 13.12 -3.43
C GLU A 22 14.80 13.34 -4.87
N GLU A 23 15.33 12.29 -5.50
CA GLU A 23 15.80 12.34 -6.89
C GLU A 23 14.66 12.55 -7.89
N ARG A 24 13.48 11.98 -7.61
CA ARG A 24 12.33 11.94 -8.52
C ARG A 24 11.09 12.54 -7.88
N LYS A 25 11.12 13.83 -7.58
CA LYS A 25 9.99 14.51 -6.94
C LYS A 25 8.77 14.59 -7.88
N PRO A 26 7.55 14.32 -7.37
CA PRO A 26 6.34 14.54 -8.15
C PRO A 26 6.16 16.04 -8.40
N PHE A 27 5.32 16.37 -9.37
CA PHE A 27 4.92 17.75 -9.58
C PHE A 27 4.19 18.28 -8.34
N PHE A 28 4.64 19.43 -7.83
CA PHE A 28 4.00 20.17 -6.76
C PHE A 28 3.98 21.66 -7.12
N GLN A 29 2.98 22.37 -6.61
CA GLN A 29 2.84 23.81 -6.80
C GLN A 29 3.09 24.47 -5.47
N LYS A 30 3.94 25.50 -5.46
CA LYS A 30 4.21 26.26 -4.24
C LYS A 30 2.94 27.00 -3.82
N GLU A 31 2.67 27.00 -2.53
CA GLU A 31 1.61 27.81 -1.91
C GLU A 31 1.60 29.24 -2.46
N GLY A 32 0.44 29.71 -2.92
CA GLY A 32 0.23 31.05 -3.47
C GLY A 32 0.63 31.23 -4.94
N TYR A 33 1.10 30.16 -5.62
CA TYR A 33 1.44 30.16 -7.05
C TYR A 33 0.75 29.02 -7.82
N GLU A 34 -0.36 28.49 -7.29
CA GLU A 34 -1.13 27.42 -7.89
C GLU A 34 -1.87 27.91 -9.14
N LYS A 35 -1.61 27.25 -10.27
CA LYS A 35 -2.27 27.52 -11.57
C LYS A 35 -3.04 26.31 -12.10
N LEU A 36 -2.59 25.11 -11.76
CA LEU A 36 -3.20 23.85 -12.16
C LEU A 36 -4.08 23.33 -11.03
N ASN A 37 -5.40 23.38 -11.21
CA ASN A 37 -6.34 22.87 -10.22
C ASN A 37 -6.33 21.34 -10.20
N GLN A 38 -6.36 20.77 -8.99
CA GLN A 38 -6.55 19.32 -8.76
C GLN A 38 -5.52 18.42 -9.47
N ALA A 39 -4.24 18.80 -9.44
CA ALA A 39 -3.17 18.03 -10.07
C ALA A 39 -2.97 16.61 -9.50
N GLY A 40 -3.48 16.34 -8.29
CA GLY A 40 -3.41 15.02 -7.67
C GLY A 40 -2.00 14.59 -7.26
N THR A 41 -1.19 15.50 -6.69
CA THR A 41 0.18 15.21 -6.24
C THR A 41 0.22 14.02 -5.27
N ALA A 42 1.24 13.15 -5.41
CA ALA A 42 1.49 12.04 -4.50
C ALA A 42 1.86 12.49 -3.07
N ARG A 43 1.67 11.61 -2.10
CA ARG A 43 2.02 11.77 -0.68
C ARG A 43 3.06 10.75 -0.29
N ALA A 44 4.21 11.20 0.20
CA ALA A 44 5.32 10.30 0.43
C ALA A 44 5.01 9.28 1.53
N ASN A 45 4.45 9.73 2.65
CA ASN A 45 4.36 8.95 3.88
C ASN A 45 2.96 8.93 4.53
N GLU A 46 1.92 9.35 3.81
CA GLU A 46 0.53 9.30 4.29
C GLU A 46 -0.43 8.77 3.23
N ALA A 47 -1.22 7.75 3.58
CA ALA A 47 -2.32 7.28 2.75
C ALA A 47 -3.54 8.21 2.90
N ALA A 48 -3.45 9.41 2.32
CA ALA A 48 -4.47 10.45 2.46
C ALA A 48 -5.72 10.18 1.61
N SER A 49 -6.91 10.32 2.19
CA SER A 49 -8.19 10.31 1.47
C SER A 49 -8.97 11.60 1.70
N PHE A 50 -10.12 11.75 1.04
CA PHE A 50 -11.04 12.86 1.29
C PHE A 50 -11.49 12.91 2.76
N GLU A 51 -11.83 11.77 3.36
CA GLU A 51 -12.29 11.68 4.76
C GLU A 51 -11.12 11.71 5.77
N ALA A 52 -9.93 11.29 5.35
CA ALA A 52 -8.71 11.30 6.16
C ALA A 52 -7.56 11.99 5.40
N PRO A 53 -7.54 13.33 5.29
CA PRO A 53 -6.55 14.05 4.49
C PRO A 53 -5.10 13.94 4.98
N ARG A 54 -4.91 13.45 6.22
CA ARG A 54 -3.60 13.20 6.86
C ARG A 54 -3.32 11.70 7.06
N GLY A 55 -4.08 10.84 6.37
CA GLY A 55 -4.04 9.40 6.52
C GLY A 55 -4.31 8.95 7.96
N THR A 56 -3.58 7.92 8.41
CA THR A 56 -3.78 7.33 9.74
C THR A 56 -3.08 8.15 10.83
N VAL A 57 -3.86 8.94 11.58
CA VAL A 57 -3.35 9.77 12.69
C VAL A 57 -3.41 9.07 14.06
N LYS A 58 -4.23 8.03 14.18
CA LYS A 58 -4.42 7.29 15.44
C LYS A 58 -3.09 6.74 15.95
N GLY A 59 -2.80 6.97 17.23
CA GLY A 59 -1.54 6.54 17.84
C GLY A 59 -0.30 7.14 17.17
N ASN A 60 -0.43 8.32 16.57
CA ASN A 60 0.61 9.02 15.81
C ASN A 60 1.22 8.15 14.69
N TYR A 61 0.43 7.28 14.04
CA TYR A 61 0.93 6.30 13.07
C TYR A 61 1.71 6.95 11.92
N ALA A 62 1.11 7.91 11.21
CA ALA A 62 1.78 8.61 10.11
C ALA A 62 3.10 9.27 10.55
N TYR A 63 3.12 9.93 11.72
CA TYR A 63 4.34 10.55 12.23
C TYR A 63 5.44 9.52 12.58
N ARG A 64 5.08 8.38 13.19
CA ARG A 64 6.05 7.33 13.56
C ARG A 64 6.67 6.67 12.33
N HIS A 65 5.92 6.60 11.23
CA HIS A 65 6.37 5.99 9.98
C HIS A 65 6.76 7.01 8.90
N ARG A 66 6.94 8.29 9.26
CA ARG A 66 7.24 9.36 8.31
C ARG A 66 8.55 9.20 7.52
N HIS A 67 9.43 8.32 8.01
CA HIS A 67 10.71 7.95 7.42
C HIS A 67 10.60 6.84 6.36
N GLN A 68 9.38 6.40 6.05
CA GLN A 68 9.07 5.35 5.08
C GLN A 68 8.04 5.84 4.07
N THR A 69 8.19 5.40 2.81
CA THR A 69 7.12 5.62 1.84
C THR A 69 5.87 4.83 2.23
N VAL A 70 4.68 5.23 1.78
CA VAL A 70 3.44 4.50 2.13
C VAL A 70 3.52 3.02 1.74
N LEU A 71 4.14 2.68 0.61
CA LEU A 71 4.36 1.28 0.23
C LEU A 71 5.33 0.54 1.17
N GLN A 72 6.35 1.22 1.71
CA GLN A 72 7.19 0.62 2.76
C GLN A 72 6.41 0.42 4.06
N GLN A 73 5.52 1.35 4.42
CA GLN A 73 4.64 1.20 5.58
C GLN A 73 3.69 0.01 5.43
N HIS A 74 3.15 -0.20 4.22
CA HIS A 74 2.31 -1.35 3.87
C HIS A 74 2.97 -2.68 4.25
N VAL A 75 4.23 -2.86 3.82
CA VAL A 75 4.95 -4.13 4.00
C VAL A 75 5.65 -4.25 5.35
N ALA A 76 5.84 -3.14 6.08
CA ALA A 76 6.52 -3.13 7.38
C ALA A 76 5.86 -4.06 8.42
N PHE A 77 4.55 -4.32 8.31
CA PHE A 77 3.88 -5.30 9.17
C PHE A 77 4.47 -6.73 9.05
N PHE A 78 5.00 -7.07 7.87
CA PHE A 78 5.60 -8.37 7.57
C PHE A 78 7.11 -8.41 7.84
N ASP A 79 7.74 -7.30 8.21
CA ASP A 79 9.15 -7.22 8.62
C ASP A 79 9.21 -7.16 10.16
N HIS A 80 9.08 -8.32 10.81
CA HIS A 80 8.76 -8.37 12.24
C HIS A 80 9.91 -7.94 13.15
N ASP A 81 11.15 -8.23 12.75
CA ASP A 81 12.37 -7.83 13.46
C ASP A 81 12.95 -6.51 12.94
N SER A 82 12.34 -5.91 11.89
CA SER A 82 12.69 -4.60 11.35
C SER A 82 14.13 -4.52 10.84
N ASP A 83 14.62 -5.62 10.26
CA ASP A 83 15.95 -5.70 9.65
C ASP A 83 15.95 -5.23 8.18
N GLY A 84 14.77 -4.93 7.62
CA GLY A 84 14.58 -4.50 6.24
C GLY A 84 14.45 -5.65 5.23
N LEU A 85 14.37 -6.89 5.71
CA LEU A 85 14.21 -8.11 4.92
C LEU A 85 12.96 -8.85 5.36
N ILE A 86 12.07 -9.12 4.41
CA ILE A 86 10.93 -10.01 4.64
C ILE A 86 11.32 -11.40 4.15
N TRP A 87 11.39 -12.36 5.07
CA TRP A 87 11.58 -13.77 4.76
C TRP A 87 10.25 -14.43 4.40
N PRO A 88 10.27 -15.55 3.65
CA PRO A 88 9.06 -16.35 3.40
C PRO A 88 8.26 -16.67 4.68
N LEU A 89 8.96 -16.99 5.76
CA LEU A 89 8.31 -17.29 7.04
C LEU A 89 7.67 -16.06 7.70
N ASP A 90 8.20 -14.86 7.49
CA ASP A 90 7.58 -13.64 8.03
C ASP A 90 6.26 -13.35 7.34
N THR A 91 6.20 -13.50 6.02
CA THR A 91 4.94 -13.43 5.26
C THR A 91 3.96 -14.48 5.79
N PHE A 92 4.38 -15.74 5.94
CA PHE A 92 3.51 -16.78 6.50
C PHE A 92 2.96 -16.37 7.87
N HIS A 93 3.83 -15.97 8.81
CA HIS A 93 3.42 -15.58 10.15
C HIS A 93 2.57 -14.31 10.19
N GLY A 94 2.82 -13.35 9.30
CA GLY A 94 2.00 -12.15 9.12
C GLY A 94 0.58 -12.50 8.70
N PHE A 95 0.41 -13.32 7.65
CA PHE A 95 -0.91 -13.79 7.22
C PHE A 95 -1.63 -14.58 8.34
N ARG A 96 -0.91 -15.44 9.08
CA ARG A 96 -1.48 -16.16 10.23
C ARG A 96 -1.92 -15.23 11.35
N SER A 97 -1.18 -14.15 11.59
CA SER A 97 -1.50 -13.14 12.60
C SER A 97 -2.74 -12.32 12.22
N LEU A 98 -2.94 -12.08 10.92
CA LEU A 98 -4.13 -11.43 10.37
C LEU A 98 -5.37 -12.35 10.36
N GLY A 99 -5.18 -13.66 10.49
CA GLY A 99 -6.27 -14.63 10.62
C GLY A 99 -6.62 -15.42 9.38
N TYR A 100 -5.84 -15.27 8.30
CA TYR A 100 -5.97 -16.10 7.11
C TYR A 100 -5.75 -17.58 7.44
N SER A 101 -6.40 -18.47 6.70
CA SER A 101 -6.25 -19.92 6.89
C SER A 101 -4.81 -20.40 6.66
N LEU A 102 -4.48 -21.60 7.16
CA LEU A 102 -3.16 -22.20 6.94
C LEU A 102 -2.85 -22.31 5.44
N ALA A 103 -3.81 -22.84 4.66
CA ALA A 103 -3.66 -23.01 3.22
C ALA A 103 -3.45 -21.67 2.50
N PHE A 104 -4.24 -20.64 2.84
CA PHE A 104 -4.09 -19.33 2.23
C PHE A 104 -2.76 -18.66 2.61
N SER A 105 -2.28 -18.86 3.85
CA SER A 105 -1.00 -18.31 4.30
C SER A 105 0.19 -18.95 3.57
N LEU A 106 0.15 -20.27 3.36
CA LEU A 106 1.17 -20.98 2.58
C LEU A 106 1.16 -20.57 1.10
N LEU A 107 -0.03 -20.44 0.51
CA LEU A 107 -0.19 -19.97 -0.86
C LEU A 107 0.34 -18.55 -1.03
N SER A 108 -0.01 -17.64 -0.12
CA SER A 108 0.43 -16.25 -0.13
C SER A 108 1.95 -16.15 -0.02
N MET A 109 2.56 -16.88 0.93
CA MET A 109 4.02 -16.97 1.06
C MET A 109 4.67 -17.36 -0.27
N PHE A 110 4.18 -18.43 -0.91
CA PHE A 110 4.76 -18.89 -2.18
C PHE A 110 4.62 -17.84 -3.27
N LEU A 111 3.41 -17.32 -3.51
CA LEU A 111 3.13 -16.38 -4.58
C LEU A 111 3.90 -15.05 -4.40
N ILE A 112 3.92 -14.51 -3.19
CA ILE A 112 4.59 -13.24 -2.89
C ILE A 112 6.09 -13.39 -3.10
N HIS A 113 6.73 -14.37 -2.46
CA HIS A 113 8.19 -14.49 -2.51
C HIS A 113 8.73 -14.96 -3.88
N PHE A 114 7.98 -15.81 -4.59
CA PHE A 114 8.36 -16.26 -5.93
C PHE A 114 8.40 -15.09 -6.94
N ASN A 115 7.50 -14.13 -6.82
CA ASN A 115 7.38 -13.03 -7.79
C ASN A 115 8.11 -11.75 -7.36
N PHE A 116 8.17 -11.44 -6.06
CA PHE A 116 8.66 -10.15 -5.55
C PHE A 116 10.09 -10.18 -4.96
N SER A 117 10.67 -11.37 -4.74
CA SER A 117 12.06 -11.42 -4.25
C SER A 117 13.05 -10.84 -5.27
N TYR A 118 13.05 -11.35 -6.51
CA TYR A 118 14.07 -10.95 -7.49
C TYR A 118 14.04 -9.46 -7.86
N PRO A 119 12.88 -8.83 -8.14
CA PRO A 119 12.85 -7.40 -8.48
C PRO A 119 13.39 -6.49 -7.38
N THR A 120 13.31 -6.91 -6.12
CA THR A 120 13.80 -6.13 -4.97
C THR A 120 15.28 -6.34 -4.67
N VAL A 121 15.95 -7.35 -5.25
CA VAL A 121 17.38 -7.58 -5.02
C VAL A 121 18.21 -6.36 -5.47
N PRO A 122 19.23 -5.93 -4.69
CA PRO A 122 20.12 -4.83 -5.07
C PRO A 122 21.09 -5.19 -6.20
N GLY A 123 21.43 -6.47 -6.36
CA GLY A 123 22.31 -7.01 -7.39
C GLY A 123 21.57 -7.66 -8.57
N PHE A 124 22.33 -8.41 -9.38
CA PHE A 124 21.83 -9.07 -10.60
C PHE A 124 21.39 -10.53 -10.38
N LEU A 125 21.92 -11.20 -9.36
CA LEU A 125 21.60 -12.61 -9.10
C LEU A 125 20.37 -12.72 -8.19
N PRO A 126 19.51 -13.74 -8.36
CA PRO A 126 18.39 -13.98 -7.46
C PRO A 126 18.86 -14.29 -6.04
N ASP A 127 18.06 -13.90 -5.05
CA ASP A 127 18.30 -14.28 -3.66
C ASP A 127 17.90 -15.76 -3.45
N PRO A 128 18.83 -16.66 -3.10
CA PRO A 128 18.52 -18.08 -2.93
C PRO A 128 17.53 -18.36 -1.78
N PHE A 129 17.32 -17.40 -0.87
CA PHE A 129 16.35 -17.49 0.21
C PHE A 129 15.02 -16.80 -0.10
N PHE A 130 14.86 -16.27 -1.32
CA PHE A 130 13.66 -15.58 -1.78
C PHE A 130 13.23 -14.42 -0.86
N ARG A 131 14.18 -13.70 -0.26
CA ARG A 131 13.88 -12.55 0.61
C ARG A 131 13.42 -11.35 -0.20
N ILE A 132 12.57 -10.52 0.39
CA ILE A 132 12.10 -9.26 -0.19
C ILE A 132 12.80 -8.11 0.54
N TYR A 133 13.40 -7.20 -0.22
CA TYR A 133 14.16 -6.07 0.33
C TYR A 133 13.24 -4.86 0.46
N VAL A 134 12.84 -4.51 1.69
CA VAL A 134 11.86 -3.43 1.97
C VAL A 134 12.31 -2.08 1.38
N ALA A 135 13.62 -1.79 1.41
CA ALA A 135 14.18 -0.57 0.79
C ALA A 135 13.88 -0.43 -0.71
N ARG A 136 13.58 -1.55 -1.40
CA ARG A 136 13.41 -1.62 -2.85
C ARG A 136 12.01 -2.11 -3.26
N ILE A 137 11.07 -2.20 -2.32
CA ILE A 137 9.70 -2.69 -2.56
C ILE A 137 8.95 -1.92 -3.66
N HIS A 138 9.30 -0.65 -3.92
CA HIS A 138 8.77 0.14 -5.05
C HIS A 138 8.97 -0.54 -6.41
N ARG A 139 9.92 -1.47 -6.53
CA ARG A 139 10.17 -2.27 -7.74
C ARG A 139 9.11 -3.33 -8.02
N ASP A 140 8.32 -3.72 -7.02
CA ASP A 140 7.28 -4.75 -7.17
C ASP A 140 5.95 -4.19 -7.68
N LYS A 141 5.90 -2.88 -7.98
CA LYS A 141 4.75 -2.26 -8.64
C LYS A 141 4.51 -2.89 -10.02
N HIS A 142 3.25 -3.20 -10.33
CA HIS A 142 2.83 -3.77 -11.61
C HIS A 142 1.75 -2.92 -12.31
N GLY A 143 1.64 -3.06 -13.63
CA GLY A 143 0.87 -2.12 -14.47
C GLY A 143 -0.63 -2.09 -14.20
N SER A 144 -1.22 -3.24 -13.84
CA SER A 144 -2.65 -3.42 -13.62
C SER A 144 -3.08 -3.27 -12.16
N ASP A 145 -2.18 -2.79 -11.29
CA ASP A 145 -2.55 -2.47 -9.91
C ASP A 145 -3.60 -1.34 -9.83
N SER A 146 -4.11 -1.10 -8.63
CA SER A 146 -4.77 0.18 -8.35
C SER A 146 -3.68 1.23 -8.31
N GLY A 147 -3.41 2.06 -9.31
CA GLY A 147 -2.31 3.05 -9.29
C GLY A 147 -2.20 4.07 -8.11
N SER A 148 -2.82 3.83 -6.96
CA SER A 148 -2.67 4.45 -5.64
C SER A 148 -1.26 4.40 -5.05
N PHE A 149 -0.33 3.64 -5.63
CA PHE A 149 1.10 3.83 -5.40
C PHE A 149 1.79 4.37 -6.65
N ASP A 150 2.64 5.38 -6.51
CA ASP A 150 3.50 5.84 -7.60
C ASP A 150 4.72 4.89 -7.77
N PRO A 151 5.54 5.05 -8.84
CA PRO A 151 6.74 4.22 -9.07
C PRO A 151 7.83 4.31 -8.01
N GLU A 152 7.77 5.28 -7.09
CA GLU A 152 8.68 5.42 -5.95
C GLU A 152 8.05 4.92 -4.64
N GLY A 153 6.82 4.40 -4.68
CA GLY A 153 6.08 3.86 -3.53
C GLY A 153 5.35 4.90 -2.69
N ARG A 154 5.24 6.14 -3.17
CA ARG A 154 4.38 7.17 -2.55
C ARG A 154 2.92 6.84 -2.82
N PHE A 155 2.02 7.36 -2.00
CA PHE A 155 0.60 7.19 -2.19
C PHE A 155 0.02 8.23 -3.14
N GLU A 156 -0.89 7.84 -4.02
CA GLU A 156 -1.57 8.71 -5.00
C GLU A 156 -3.05 8.85 -4.62
N PRO A 157 -3.45 9.88 -3.84
CA PRO A 157 -4.81 10.04 -3.34
C PRO A 157 -5.86 10.05 -4.46
N GLN A 158 -5.57 10.71 -5.58
CA GLN A 158 -6.49 10.76 -6.72
C GLN A 158 -6.83 9.36 -7.22
N GLN A 159 -5.82 8.48 -7.32
CA GLN A 159 -6.00 7.14 -7.85
C GLN A 159 -6.74 6.21 -6.89
N PHE A 160 -6.61 6.47 -5.59
CA PHE A 160 -7.39 5.81 -4.54
C PHE A 160 -8.86 6.27 -4.54
N GLU A 161 -9.10 7.59 -4.56
CA GLU A 161 -10.44 8.18 -4.63
C GLU A 161 -11.21 7.70 -5.87
N ASP A 162 -10.50 7.58 -6.99
CA ASP A 162 -11.05 7.10 -8.27
C ASP A 162 -11.62 5.67 -8.19
N ILE A 163 -11.11 4.80 -7.30
CA ILE A 163 -11.66 3.45 -7.10
C ILE A 163 -13.15 3.57 -6.72
N PHE A 164 -13.45 4.44 -5.77
CA PHE A 164 -14.81 4.60 -5.26
C PHE A 164 -15.63 5.50 -6.17
N ALA A 165 -15.09 6.66 -6.58
CA ALA A 165 -15.80 7.62 -7.42
C ALA A 165 -16.34 6.95 -8.71
N LYS A 166 -15.50 6.15 -9.38
CA LYS A 166 -15.82 5.52 -10.66
C LYS A 166 -16.63 4.23 -10.52
N TYR A 167 -16.36 3.39 -9.50
CA TYR A 167 -16.88 2.01 -9.47
C TYR A 167 -17.82 1.69 -8.31
N ALA A 168 -17.75 2.40 -7.19
CA ALA A 168 -18.67 2.16 -6.08
C ALA A 168 -20.07 2.70 -6.39
N SER A 169 -21.11 1.96 -6.02
CA SER A 169 -22.49 2.44 -6.00
C SER A 169 -22.76 3.34 -4.78
N GLY A 170 -23.97 3.88 -4.66
CA GLY A 170 -24.45 4.54 -3.43
C GLY A 170 -23.64 5.78 -3.04
N ASP A 171 -23.32 5.87 -1.74
CA ASP A 171 -22.62 6.98 -1.09
C ASP A 171 -21.12 7.09 -1.39
N LYS A 172 -20.56 6.15 -2.18
CA LYS A 172 -19.13 6.05 -2.50
C LYS A 172 -18.22 5.80 -1.28
N GLN A 173 -18.77 5.39 -0.14
CA GLN A 173 -18.01 5.12 1.10
C GLN A 173 -17.65 3.64 1.29
N GLY A 174 -17.96 2.81 0.31
CA GLY A 174 -17.55 1.41 0.29
C GLY A 174 -17.73 0.78 -1.07
N ILE A 175 -17.19 -0.41 -1.25
CA ILE A 175 -17.20 -1.12 -2.54
C ILE A 175 -17.46 -2.61 -2.32
N THR A 176 -18.29 -3.18 -3.18
CA THR A 176 -18.64 -4.60 -3.17
C THR A 176 -17.66 -5.42 -4.02
N LEU A 177 -17.62 -6.74 -3.82
CA LEU A 177 -16.78 -7.64 -4.61
C LEU A 177 -17.08 -7.56 -6.12
N VAL A 178 -18.35 -7.43 -6.50
CA VAL A 178 -18.76 -7.28 -7.91
C VAL A 178 -18.22 -5.98 -8.52
N GLU A 179 -18.24 -4.88 -7.77
CA GLU A 179 -17.71 -3.60 -8.21
C GLU A 179 -16.19 -3.61 -8.30
N ILE A 180 -15.50 -4.36 -7.42
CA ILE A 180 -14.05 -4.60 -7.52
C ILE A 180 -13.70 -5.32 -8.82
N PHE A 181 -14.46 -6.33 -9.22
CA PHE A 181 -14.22 -6.98 -10.52
C PHE A 181 -14.43 -6.02 -11.70
N ARG A 182 -15.38 -5.08 -11.61
CA ARG A 182 -15.55 -4.02 -12.63
C ARG A 182 -14.36 -3.04 -12.62
N PHE A 183 -13.89 -2.68 -11.44
CA PHE A 183 -12.70 -1.87 -11.24
C PHE A 183 -11.45 -2.51 -11.86
N ILE A 184 -11.15 -3.77 -11.52
CA ILE A 184 -10.01 -4.53 -12.07
C ILE A 184 -10.09 -4.59 -13.61
N ASN A 185 -11.27 -4.93 -14.15
CA ASN A 185 -11.47 -4.99 -15.60
C ASN A 185 -11.29 -3.64 -16.30
N GLY A 186 -11.68 -2.54 -15.65
CA GLY A 186 -11.55 -1.19 -16.19
C GLY A 186 -10.12 -0.64 -16.14
N ARG A 187 -9.26 -1.19 -15.27
CA ARG A 187 -7.91 -0.66 -15.03
C ARG A 187 -6.77 -1.49 -15.62
N ARG A 188 -7.02 -2.74 -16.00
CA ARG A 188 -6.00 -3.64 -16.55
C ARG A 188 -5.26 -3.01 -17.74
N VAL A 189 -3.94 -3.23 -17.79
CA VAL A 189 -3.06 -2.70 -18.84
C VAL A 189 -2.78 -3.76 -19.90
N VAL A 190 -2.52 -3.34 -21.14
CA VAL A 190 -2.22 -4.27 -22.24
C VAL A 190 -0.95 -5.06 -21.93
N LEU A 191 -0.99 -6.38 -22.18
CA LEU A 191 0.13 -7.32 -21.99
C LEU A 191 0.64 -7.50 -20.55
N ASP A 192 -0.10 -7.01 -19.54
CA ASP A 192 0.25 -7.20 -18.13
C ASP A 192 -0.55 -8.35 -17.49
N ILE A 193 -0.27 -9.58 -17.94
CA ILE A 193 -0.94 -10.79 -17.44
C ILE A 193 -0.59 -11.01 -15.95
N PHE A 194 0.68 -10.77 -15.59
CA PHE A 194 1.14 -10.88 -14.22
C PHE A 194 0.37 -9.93 -13.29
N GLY A 195 0.35 -8.63 -13.62
CA GLY A 195 -0.35 -7.65 -12.79
C GLY A 195 -1.85 -7.89 -12.70
N LEU A 196 -2.48 -8.46 -13.74
CA LEU A 196 -3.89 -8.86 -13.66
C LEU A 196 -4.13 -9.97 -12.63
N LEU A 197 -3.27 -10.99 -12.59
CA LEU A 197 -3.39 -12.06 -11.60
C LEU A 197 -3.04 -11.57 -10.19
N ALA A 198 -2.01 -10.71 -10.08
CA ALA A 198 -1.61 -10.10 -8.81
C ALA A 198 -2.75 -9.25 -8.23
N VAL A 199 -3.34 -8.34 -9.01
CA VAL A 199 -4.42 -7.48 -8.51
C VAL A 199 -5.67 -8.28 -8.13
N ILE A 200 -6.01 -9.36 -8.84
CA ILE A 200 -7.09 -10.26 -8.42
C ILE A 200 -6.78 -10.89 -7.06
N PHE A 201 -5.55 -11.35 -6.86
CA PHE A 201 -5.11 -11.93 -5.59
C PHE A 201 -5.13 -10.90 -4.45
N GLU A 202 -4.58 -9.70 -4.66
CA GLU A 202 -4.52 -8.61 -3.67
C GLU A 202 -5.92 -8.21 -3.17
N TRP A 203 -6.86 -8.01 -4.09
CA TRP A 203 -8.22 -7.61 -3.73
C TRP A 203 -9.03 -8.76 -3.13
N LEU A 204 -8.79 -10.00 -3.55
CA LEU A 204 -9.38 -11.18 -2.90
C LEU A 204 -8.86 -11.34 -1.47
N ALA A 205 -7.54 -11.20 -1.26
CA ALA A 205 -6.94 -11.22 0.07
C ALA A 205 -7.55 -10.11 0.95
N THR A 206 -7.63 -8.89 0.43
CA THR A 206 -8.27 -7.76 1.12
C THR A 206 -9.72 -8.04 1.49
N TYR A 207 -10.52 -8.61 0.58
CA TYR A 207 -11.90 -9.01 0.86
C TYR A 207 -11.99 -10.09 1.95
N ILE A 208 -11.12 -11.10 1.91
CA ILE A 208 -11.07 -12.15 2.93
C ILE A 208 -10.66 -11.59 4.30
N LEU A 209 -9.74 -10.62 4.33
CA LEU A 209 -9.29 -9.97 5.55
C LEU A 209 -10.38 -9.15 6.21
N LEU A 210 -11.07 -8.32 5.43
CA LEU A 210 -12.09 -7.40 5.94
C LEU A 210 -13.41 -8.09 6.20
N TRP A 211 -13.76 -9.09 5.39
CA TRP A 211 -14.98 -9.90 5.49
C TRP A 211 -16.23 -9.11 5.91
N PRO A 212 -16.64 -8.09 5.11
CA PRO A 212 -17.70 -7.16 5.52
C PRO A 212 -19.05 -7.87 5.66
N GLU A 213 -19.77 -7.58 6.76
CA GLU A 213 -21.05 -8.22 7.09
C GLU A 213 -22.14 -7.98 6.03
N ASP A 214 -22.15 -6.80 5.42
CA ASP A 214 -23.09 -6.38 4.37
C ASP A 214 -22.54 -6.60 2.96
N GLY A 215 -21.39 -7.27 2.83
CA GLY A 215 -20.72 -7.51 1.54
C GLY A 215 -20.04 -6.26 0.95
N ARG A 216 -19.92 -5.17 1.71
CA ARG A 216 -19.37 -3.89 1.26
C ARG A 216 -18.17 -3.46 2.10
N MET A 217 -16.98 -3.51 1.51
CA MET A 217 -15.76 -3.07 2.20
C MET A 217 -15.73 -1.55 2.33
N LYS A 218 -15.50 -1.05 3.54
CA LYS A 218 -15.46 0.38 3.82
C LYS A 218 -14.21 1.01 3.22
N LYS A 219 -14.38 2.21 2.65
CA LYS A 219 -13.28 2.99 2.07
C LYS A 219 -12.14 3.21 3.07
N GLU A 220 -12.47 3.58 4.30
CA GLU A 220 -11.48 3.84 5.35
C GLU A 220 -10.68 2.57 5.74
N ASP A 221 -11.33 1.40 5.76
CA ASP A 221 -10.62 0.15 6.04
C ASP A 221 -9.65 -0.20 4.90
N ILE A 222 -10.07 -0.02 3.64
CA ILE A 222 -9.19 -0.22 2.48
C ILE A 222 -8.02 0.79 2.51
N ARG A 223 -8.26 2.04 2.88
CA ARG A 223 -7.20 3.05 3.05
C ARG A 223 -6.16 2.61 4.07
N GLY A 224 -6.60 2.06 5.21
CA GLY A 224 -5.72 1.53 6.25
C GLY A 224 -4.96 0.25 5.84
N VAL A 225 -5.40 -0.44 4.78
CA VAL A 225 -4.61 -1.51 4.15
C VAL A 225 -3.43 -0.91 3.38
N TYR A 226 -3.62 0.20 2.65
CA TYR A 226 -2.54 0.82 1.86
C TYR A 226 -1.35 1.29 2.71
N ASP A 227 -1.57 1.85 3.90
CA ASP A 227 -0.45 2.22 4.80
C ASP A 227 -0.07 1.11 5.80
N GLY A 228 -0.74 -0.05 5.73
CA GLY A 228 -0.52 -1.20 6.62
C GLY A 228 -1.03 -1.01 8.05
N SER A 229 -1.56 0.16 8.41
CA SER A 229 -1.99 0.45 9.79
C SER A 229 -3.09 -0.50 10.27
N LEU A 230 -4.00 -0.89 9.37
CA LEU A 230 -5.09 -1.78 9.69
C LEU A 230 -4.61 -3.19 10.05
N PHE A 231 -3.49 -3.64 9.48
CA PHE A 231 -2.91 -4.96 9.79
C PHE A 231 -2.55 -5.08 11.27
N TYR A 232 -1.91 -4.05 11.82
CA TYR A 232 -1.59 -3.97 13.24
C TYR A 232 -2.84 -3.98 14.11
N GLU A 233 -3.89 -3.25 13.70
CA GLU A 233 -5.15 -3.23 14.44
C GLU A 233 -5.83 -4.60 14.47
N ILE A 234 -5.94 -5.27 13.32
CA ILE A 234 -6.56 -6.59 13.21
C ILE A 234 -5.76 -7.61 14.02
N SER A 235 -4.43 -7.65 13.85
CA SER A 235 -3.55 -8.54 14.61
C SER A 235 -3.68 -8.33 16.12
N ALA A 236 -3.70 -7.08 16.58
CA ALA A 236 -3.88 -6.75 17.99
C ALA A 236 -5.25 -7.18 18.53
N ARG A 237 -6.34 -6.96 17.79
CA ARG A 237 -7.68 -7.43 18.17
C ARG A 237 -7.71 -8.95 18.30
N ARG A 238 -7.12 -9.66 17.34
CA ARG A 238 -7.08 -11.14 17.32
C ARG A 238 -6.23 -11.75 18.43
N ARG A 239 -5.16 -11.09 18.86
CA ARG A 239 -4.37 -11.54 20.02
C ARG A 239 -5.13 -11.42 21.34
N LYS A 240 -6.07 -10.48 21.46
CA LYS A 240 -6.90 -10.31 22.67
C LYS A 240 -8.04 -11.32 22.77
N THR A 241 -8.46 -11.90 21.65
CA THR A 241 -9.56 -12.88 21.57
C THR A 241 -9.09 -14.33 21.63
N LYS A 242 -7.78 -14.57 21.64
CA LYS A 242 -7.18 -15.89 21.87
C LYS A 242 -6.86 -16.05 23.35
#